data_AF-A0A2A5DS37-F1
#
_entry.id   AF-A0A2A5DS37-F1
#
_cell.length_a   1.000
_cell.length_b   1.000
_cell.length_c   1.000
_cell.angle_alpha   90.00
_cell.angle_beta   90.00
_cell.angle_gamma   90.00
#
_symmetry.space_group_name_H-M   'P 1'
#
loop_
_entity.id
_entity.type
_entity.pdbx_description
1 polymer ?
#
loop_
_entity_poly.entity_id
_entity_poly.type
_entity_poly.pdbx_seq_one_letter_code
_entity_poly.pdbx_strand_id
1 'polypeptide(L)'
;MVKMISIVVMILIVCSCLNILAKEKVPFLLLDKAPHAYFSEKEVSLVWVKQSNFPKKYSSLEIRLVYAGRTIKMKRIASGDPIEFKFKLAGLKEGIVAKTKISLSILDEDDQQLRTMTETIYLFASTMSSEYQARLKKINVGVYAEKDGDIKMFLEASGIPFQKVDEISDFKGKWLLVAGIDFEDMEGFDKELLTLMDKGVSVLILATEMKGLFTIPDASGRLEFLGRDCIKRYEKLLNDLYWAKNKKMVKSKGLLKPLDDTVGIEFSSTNKGWSWIEYRKKKARLIFCGWDLLGTYQESPLASYFLLKVLTNKSK
;
A
#
# COMPACT_ATOMS: atom_id res chain seq x y z
N MET A 1 4.65 -58.84 8.91
CA MET A 1 5.86 -58.18 8.34
C MET A 1 5.56 -57.40 7.05
N VAL A 2 4.83 -57.96 6.09
CA VAL A 2 4.55 -57.32 4.78
C VAL A 2 3.78 -55.98 4.87
N LYS A 3 2.83 -55.83 5.80
CA LYS A 3 2.06 -54.57 5.98
C LYS A 3 2.91 -53.38 6.50
N MET A 4 4.02 -53.64 7.18
CA MET A 4 4.85 -52.58 7.77
C MET A 4 5.78 -51.94 6.73
N ILE A 5 6.25 -52.73 5.76
CA ILE A 5 7.08 -52.26 4.63
C ILE A 5 6.27 -51.31 3.72
N SER A 6 5.00 -51.60 3.49
CA SER A 6 4.14 -50.77 2.62
C SER A 6 3.89 -49.38 3.18
N ILE A 7 3.82 -49.21 4.51
CA ILE A 7 3.61 -47.91 5.16
C ILE A 7 4.89 -47.07 5.10
N VAL A 8 6.05 -47.68 5.33
CA VAL A 8 7.34 -46.98 5.28
C VAL A 8 7.67 -46.48 3.87
N VAL A 9 7.39 -47.28 2.84
CA VAL A 9 7.56 -46.87 1.43
C VAL A 9 6.62 -45.72 1.06
N MET A 10 5.36 -45.77 1.53
CA MET A 10 4.39 -44.69 1.27
C MET A 10 4.79 -43.38 1.97
N ILE A 11 5.30 -43.43 3.20
CA ILE A 11 5.81 -42.26 3.93
C ILE A 11 7.06 -41.67 3.24
N LEU A 12 7.98 -42.50 2.75
CA LEU A 12 9.15 -42.04 2.00
C LEU A 12 8.80 -41.39 0.66
N ILE A 13 7.81 -41.92 -0.06
CA ILE A 13 7.29 -41.31 -1.30
C ILE A 13 6.58 -39.98 -1.00
N VAL A 14 5.77 -39.92 0.06
CA VAL A 14 5.09 -38.68 0.46
C VAL A 14 6.10 -37.61 0.92
N CYS A 15 7.13 -37.97 1.69
CA CYS A 15 8.20 -37.03 2.10
C CYS A 15 9.07 -36.55 0.93
N SER A 16 9.35 -37.39 -0.06
CA SER A 16 10.11 -37.00 -1.26
C SER A 16 9.25 -36.17 -2.22
N CYS A 17 7.97 -36.47 -2.39
CA CYS A 17 7.03 -35.62 -3.12
C CYS A 17 6.76 -34.28 -2.42
N LEU A 18 6.68 -34.26 -1.08
CA LEU A 18 6.60 -33.03 -0.29
C LEU A 18 7.87 -32.18 -0.41
N ASN A 19 9.07 -32.78 -0.47
CA ASN A 19 10.31 -32.03 -0.74
C ASN A 19 10.41 -31.52 -2.19
N ILE A 20 9.76 -32.18 -3.16
CA ILE A 20 9.70 -31.72 -4.56
C ILE A 20 8.65 -30.62 -4.73
N LEU A 21 7.54 -30.68 -3.99
CA LEU A 21 6.49 -29.65 -3.98
C LEU A 21 6.85 -28.45 -3.08
N ALA A 22 7.61 -28.65 -2.00
CA ALA A 22 8.15 -27.60 -1.13
C ALA A 22 9.46 -26.99 -1.64
N LYS A 23 10.01 -27.48 -2.77
CA LYS A 23 10.83 -26.66 -3.68
C LYS A 23 9.95 -25.64 -4.42
N GLU A 24 8.97 -25.06 -3.71
CA GLU A 24 8.44 -23.76 -4.03
C GLU A 24 9.63 -22.85 -4.32
N LYS A 25 9.57 -22.20 -5.47
CA LYS A 25 10.64 -21.47 -6.14
C LYS A 25 11.30 -20.48 -5.19
N VAL A 26 12.28 -20.93 -4.41
CA VAL A 26 13.13 -20.03 -3.62
C VAL A 26 13.74 -19.09 -4.63
N PRO A 27 13.42 -17.78 -4.58
CA PRO A 27 13.89 -16.83 -5.56
C PRO A 27 15.41 -16.83 -5.51
N PHE A 28 16.06 -16.89 -6.68
CA PHE A 28 17.52 -16.85 -6.76
C PHE A 28 18.06 -15.42 -6.74
N LEU A 29 17.18 -14.46 -6.96
CA LEU A 29 17.41 -13.03 -6.82
C LEU A 29 16.27 -12.44 -6.01
N LEU A 30 16.60 -11.53 -5.10
CA LEU A 30 15.61 -10.70 -4.41
C LEU A 30 15.78 -9.26 -4.84
N LEU A 31 14.69 -8.62 -5.26
CA LEU A 31 14.68 -7.19 -5.54
C LEU A 31 14.88 -6.41 -4.23
N ASP A 32 15.92 -5.58 -4.16
CA ASP A 32 16.27 -4.80 -2.97
C ASP A 32 15.31 -3.62 -2.83
N LYS A 33 14.54 -3.62 -1.73
CA LYS A 33 13.73 -2.50 -1.21
C LYS A 33 12.82 -1.77 -2.21
N ALA A 34 12.44 -2.39 -3.32
CA ALA A 34 11.71 -1.64 -4.34
C ALA A 34 10.19 -1.84 -4.19
N PRO A 35 9.40 -0.77 -4.03
CA PRO A 35 7.95 -0.88 -4.11
C PRO A 35 7.63 -1.39 -5.51
N HIS A 36 6.89 -2.48 -5.68
CA HIS A 36 6.52 -3.01 -7.01
C HIS A 36 5.63 -2.06 -7.84
N ALA A 37 5.65 -0.76 -7.54
CA ALA A 37 4.87 0.32 -8.10
C ALA A 37 5.75 1.57 -8.24
N TYR A 38 5.79 2.14 -9.45
CA TYR A 38 6.65 3.27 -9.79
C TYR A 38 5.91 4.31 -10.63
N PHE A 39 6.39 5.55 -10.60
CA PHE A 39 5.96 6.58 -11.56
C PHE A 39 6.64 6.35 -12.91
N SER A 40 5.85 6.28 -13.99
CA SER A 40 6.35 5.98 -15.35
C SER A 40 7.38 6.98 -15.89
N GLU A 41 7.24 8.25 -15.55
CA GLU A 41 8.12 9.34 -16.03
C GLU A 41 9.36 9.58 -15.18
N LYS A 42 9.44 8.97 -13.99
CA LYS A 42 10.64 9.04 -13.16
C LYS A 42 11.61 7.95 -13.59
N GLU A 43 12.91 8.22 -13.44
CA GLU A 43 13.89 7.15 -13.58
C GLU A 43 13.69 6.16 -12.42
N VAL A 44 13.50 4.90 -12.77
CA VAL A 44 13.38 3.78 -11.86
C VAL A 44 14.69 3.02 -11.88
N SER A 45 15.31 2.82 -10.71
CA SER A 45 16.44 1.91 -10.55
C SER A 45 16.00 0.68 -9.75
N LEU A 46 16.25 -0.49 -10.32
CA LEU A 46 15.99 -1.77 -9.70
C LEU A 46 17.31 -2.49 -9.44
N VAL A 47 17.52 -2.91 -8.20
CA VAL A 47 18.74 -3.59 -7.77
C VAL A 47 18.34 -4.96 -7.23
N TRP A 48 19.02 -6.02 -7.68
CA TRP A 48 18.78 -7.38 -7.16
C TRP A 48 19.97 -7.90 -6.35
N VAL A 49 19.67 -8.62 -5.28
CA VAL A 49 20.64 -9.30 -4.42
C VAL A 49 20.61 -10.81 -4.70
N LYS A 50 21.79 -11.36 -5.00
CA LYS A 50 22.01 -12.80 -5.22
C LYS A 50 21.69 -13.58 -3.95
N GLN A 51 20.90 -14.65 -4.09
CA GLN A 51 20.57 -15.56 -2.99
C GLN A 51 21.52 -16.76 -2.98
N SER A 52 21.49 -17.56 -1.91
CA SER A 52 22.38 -18.72 -1.74
C SER A 52 22.25 -19.80 -2.82
N ASN A 53 21.10 -19.86 -3.49
CA ASN A 53 20.82 -20.77 -4.61
C ASN A 53 21.06 -20.14 -6.01
N PHE A 54 21.75 -19.00 -6.08
CA PHE A 54 22.13 -18.37 -7.34
C PHE A 54 23.20 -19.21 -8.06
N PRO A 55 23.11 -19.43 -9.39
CA PRO A 55 24.08 -20.23 -10.14
C PRO A 55 25.52 -19.73 -9.98
N LYS A 56 26.46 -20.64 -9.69
CA LYS A 56 27.88 -20.33 -9.53
C LYS A 56 28.59 -20.06 -10.86
N LYS A 57 28.14 -20.71 -11.93
CA LYS A 57 28.66 -20.55 -13.30
C LYS A 57 27.56 -19.95 -14.16
N TYR A 58 27.84 -18.80 -14.74
CA TYR A 58 27.00 -18.07 -15.70
C TYR A 58 27.90 -17.02 -16.38
N SER A 59 27.60 -16.69 -17.64
CA SER A 59 28.33 -15.66 -18.39
C SER A 59 27.73 -14.28 -18.14
N SER A 60 26.40 -14.20 -18.13
CA SER A 60 25.66 -12.96 -18.10
C SER A 60 24.23 -13.13 -17.58
N LEU A 61 23.62 -12.00 -17.24
CA LEU A 61 22.21 -11.86 -16.94
C LEU A 61 21.57 -10.99 -18.02
N GLU A 62 20.38 -11.37 -18.44
CA GLU A 62 19.56 -10.57 -19.33
C GLU A 62 18.29 -10.13 -18.61
N ILE A 63 18.10 -8.82 -18.49
CA ILE A 63 16.93 -8.20 -17.87
C ILE A 63 16.08 -7.60 -18.98
N ARG A 64 14.82 -8.00 -19.05
CA ARG A 64 13.81 -7.50 -20.00
C ARG A 64 12.65 -6.88 -19.25
N LEU A 65 12.31 -5.64 -19.62
CA LEU A 65 11.05 -5.02 -19.25
C LEU A 65 10.04 -5.29 -20.37
N VAL A 66 8.94 -5.95 -20.02
CA VAL A 66 7.91 -6.42 -20.95
C VAL A 66 6.57 -5.74 -20.63
N TYR A 67 6.00 -5.08 -21.63
CA TYR A 67 4.67 -4.47 -21.56
C TYR A 67 3.83 -4.95 -22.74
N ALA A 68 2.59 -5.35 -22.46
CA ALA A 68 1.67 -5.88 -23.47
C ALA A 68 2.30 -6.97 -24.38
N GLY A 69 3.12 -7.85 -23.79
CA GLY A 69 3.81 -8.94 -24.50
C GLY A 69 5.04 -8.53 -25.30
N ARG A 70 5.39 -7.24 -25.35
CA ARG A 70 6.56 -6.72 -26.09
C ARG A 70 7.65 -6.29 -25.12
N THR A 71 8.90 -6.61 -25.46
CA THR A 71 10.07 -6.08 -24.75
C THR A 71 10.22 -4.60 -25.09
N ILE A 72 10.05 -3.73 -24.09
CA ILE A 72 10.18 -2.28 -24.25
C ILE A 72 11.57 -1.78 -23.83
N LYS A 73 12.29 -2.55 -23.01
CA LYS A 73 13.69 -2.28 -22.67
C LYS A 73 14.39 -3.59 -22.32
N MET A 74 15.67 -3.71 -22.69
CA MET A 74 16.51 -4.85 -22.36
C MET A 74 17.90 -4.37 -21.95
N LYS A 75 18.54 -5.09 -21.01
CA LYS A 75 19.93 -4.88 -20.61
C LYS A 75 20.57 -6.24 -20.35
N ARG A 76 21.76 -6.46 -20.91
CA ARG A 76 22.64 -7.58 -20.54
C ARG A 76 23.66 -7.08 -19.52
N ILE A 77 23.91 -7.86 -18.47
CA ILE A 77 24.83 -7.55 -17.37
C ILE A 77 25.84 -8.69 -17.29
N ALA A 78 27.14 -8.38 -17.28
CA ALA A 78 28.19 -9.40 -17.23
C ALA A 78 28.25 -10.06 -15.85
N SER A 79 28.80 -11.27 -15.79
CA SER A 79 29.07 -11.94 -14.53
C SER A 79 30.05 -11.12 -13.67
N GLY A 80 29.66 -10.87 -12.42
CA GLY A 80 30.46 -10.10 -11.45
C GLY A 80 29.96 -8.67 -11.24
N ASP A 81 29.25 -8.11 -12.20
CA ASP A 81 28.70 -6.75 -12.10
C ASP A 81 27.51 -6.65 -11.11
N PRO A 82 27.25 -5.46 -10.56
CA PRO A 82 26.01 -5.17 -9.86
C PRO A 82 24.79 -5.44 -10.75
N ILE A 83 23.81 -6.17 -10.22
CA ILE A 83 22.57 -6.46 -10.93
C ILE A 83 21.64 -5.25 -10.80
N GLU A 84 21.90 -4.24 -11.61
CA GLU A 84 21.14 -2.99 -11.65
C GLU A 84 20.47 -2.77 -13.01
N PHE A 85 19.18 -2.46 -12.99
CA PHE A 85 18.38 -2.12 -14.17
C PHE A 85 17.70 -0.76 -13.99
N LYS A 86 18.23 0.25 -14.70
CA LYS A 86 17.66 1.60 -14.75
C LYS A 86 16.77 1.76 -15.97
N PHE A 87 15.58 2.32 -15.79
CA PHE A 87 14.69 2.64 -16.90
C PHE A 87 13.83 3.87 -16.61
N LYS A 88 13.46 4.55 -17.70
CA LYS A 88 12.46 5.61 -17.73
C LYS A 88 11.58 5.32 -18.92
N LEU A 89 10.27 5.42 -18.75
CA LEU A 89 9.31 5.17 -19.82
C LEU A 89 8.71 6.48 -20.30
N ALA A 90 8.13 6.44 -21.50
CA ALA A 90 7.23 7.51 -21.91
C ALA A 90 6.07 7.60 -20.89
N GLY A 91 5.64 8.82 -20.60
CA GLY A 91 4.56 9.07 -19.67
C GLY A 91 3.31 8.28 -20.04
N LEU A 92 2.73 7.61 -19.05
CA LEU A 92 1.42 7.00 -19.21
C LEU A 92 0.36 8.10 -19.29
N LYS A 93 -0.70 7.86 -20.08
CA LYS A 93 -1.86 8.76 -20.05
C LYS A 93 -2.42 8.83 -18.63
N GLU A 94 -2.96 9.99 -18.29
CA GLU A 94 -3.47 10.28 -16.95
C GLU A 94 -4.47 9.22 -16.48
N GLY A 95 -4.36 8.80 -15.21
CA GLY A 95 -5.25 7.79 -14.61
C GLY A 95 -4.99 6.33 -15.05
N ILE A 96 -4.06 6.08 -15.98
CA ILE A 96 -3.68 4.72 -16.36
C ILE A 96 -2.67 4.13 -15.37
N VAL A 97 -2.96 2.89 -14.92
CA VAL A 97 -2.01 2.03 -14.23
C VAL A 97 -1.62 0.89 -15.17
N ALA A 98 -0.37 0.87 -15.61
CA ALA A 98 0.14 -0.18 -16.50
C ALA A 98 0.76 -1.33 -15.70
N LYS A 99 0.22 -2.54 -15.89
CA LYS A 99 0.82 -3.77 -15.37
C LYS A 99 1.90 -4.25 -16.34
N THR A 100 3.15 -4.32 -15.88
CA THR A 100 4.30 -4.77 -16.66
C THR A 100 4.99 -5.95 -16.00
N LYS A 101 5.83 -6.65 -16.76
CA LYS A 101 6.62 -7.76 -16.28
C LYS A 101 8.09 -7.44 -16.45
N ILE A 102 8.89 -7.77 -15.45
CA ILE A 102 10.34 -7.83 -15.56
C ILE A 102 10.72 -9.29 -15.63
N SER A 103 11.35 -9.68 -16.74
CA SER A 103 11.93 -11.01 -16.90
C SER A 103 13.43 -10.92 -16.70
N LEU A 104 13.98 -11.79 -15.87
CA LEU A 104 15.41 -11.87 -15.63
C LEU A 104 15.87 -13.29 -15.94
N SER A 105 16.70 -13.41 -16.97
CA SER A 105 17.24 -14.67 -17.46
C SER A 105 18.73 -14.77 -17.16
N ILE A 106 19.16 -15.91 -16.63
CA ILE A 106 20.57 -16.25 -16.44
C ILE A 106 21.04 -17.03 -17.67
N LEU A 107 22.15 -16.61 -18.25
CA LEU A 107 22.72 -17.20 -19.45
C LEU A 107 24.10 -17.82 -19.15
N ASP A 108 24.41 -18.94 -19.80
CA ASP A 108 25.74 -19.55 -19.78
C ASP A 108 26.65 -19.00 -20.90
N GLU A 109 27.84 -19.58 -21.05
CA GLU A 109 28.86 -19.15 -22.02
C GLU A 109 28.39 -19.29 -23.48
N ASP A 110 27.43 -20.18 -23.75
CA ASP A 110 26.84 -20.41 -25.07
C ASP A 110 25.52 -19.63 -25.27
N ASP A 111 25.26 -18.63 -24.40
CA ASP A 111 24.03 -17.84 -24.35
C ASP A 111 22.75 -18.68 -24.13
N GLN A 112 22.88 -19.90 -23.61
CA GLN A 112 21.73 -20.73 -23.27
C GLN A 112 21.13 -20.32 -21.93
N GLN A 113 19.80 -20.29 -21.90
CA GLN A 113 19.05 -19.88 -20.71
C GLN A 113 19.08 -20.96 -19.62
N LEU A 114 19.88 -20.73 -18.58
CA LEU A 114 19.96 -21.61 -17.41
C LEU A 114 18.71 -21.50 -16.51
N ARG A 115 18.24 -20.27 -16.29
CA ARG A 115 17.12 -20.01 -15.38
C ARG A 115 16.45 -18.69 -15.70
N THR A 116 15.15 -18.58 -15.38
CA THR A 116 14.40 -17.34 -15.54
C THR A 116 13.51 -17.08 -14.33
N MET A 117 13.42 -15.80 -13.99
CA MET A 117 12.46 -15.26 -13.03
C MET A 117 11.62 -14.20 -13.72
N THR A 118 10.35 -14.10 -13.33
CA THR A 118 9.48 -13.02 -13.80
C THR A 118 8.80 -12.37 -12.62
N GLU A 119 8.93 -11.06 -12.51
CA GLU A 119 8.25 -10.25 -11.51
C GLU A 119 7.26 -9.31 -12.18
N THR A 120 6.15 -9.02 -11.50
CA THR A 120 5.19 -8.02 -11.96
C THR A 120 5.50 -6.70 -11.25
N ILE A 121 5.61 -5.63 -12.03
CA ILE A 121 5.64 -4.27 -11.50
C ILE A 121 4.51 -3.44 -12.12
N TYR A 122 4.11 -2.40 -11.39
CA TYR A 122 3.04 -1.50 -11.78
C TYR A 122 3.61 -0.12 -12.03
N LEU A 123 3.15 0.52 -13.09
CA LEU A 123 3.57 1.84 -13.49
C LEU A 123 2.37 2.76 -13.43
N PHE A 124 2.56 3.90 -12.79
CA PHE A 124 1.53 4.91 -12.59
C PHE A 124 1.86 6.13 -13.45
N ALA A 125 0.81 6.80 -13.96
CA ALA A 125 0.96 8.16 -14.43
C ALA A 125 1.49 9.04 -13.29
N SER A 126 2.37 10.00 -13.63
CA SER A 126 2.89 11.01 -12.71
C SER A 126 1.82 12.03 -12.31
N THR A 127 0.87 12.30 -13.20
CA THR A 127 -0.19 13.28 -13.03
C THR A 127 -1.57 12.64 -12.87
N MET A 128 -2.41 13.31 -12.07
CA MET A 128 -3.82 13.01 -11.97
C MET A 128 -4.58 13.51 -13.19
N SER A 129 -5.56 12.74 -13.66
CA SER A 129 -6.37 13.17 -14.81
C SER A 129 -7.22 14.39 -14.51
N SER A 130 -7.43 15.24 -15.52
CA SER A 130 -8.36 16.39 -15.44
C SER A 130 -9.76 16.01 -14.90
N GLU A 131 -10.32 14.86 -15.29
CA GLU A 131 -11.61 14.37 -14.79
C GLU A 131 -11.58 14.14 -13.27
N TYR A 132 -10.58 13.42 -12.79
CA TYR A 132 -10.39 13.20 -11.35
C TYR A 132 -10.17 14.51 -10.59
N GLN A 133 -9.39 15.46 -11.12
CA GLN A 133 -9.20 16.76 -10.49
C GLN A 133 -10.53 17.51 -10.38
N ALA A 134 -11.32 17.56 -11.46
CA ALA A 134 -12.64 18.17 -11.45
C ALA A 134 -13.57 17.51 -10.42
N ARG A 135 -13.48 16.18 -10.27
CA ARG A 135 -14.24 15.44 -9.26
C ARG A 135 -13.80 15.79 -7.83
N LEU A 136 -12.51 15.89 -7.56
CA LEU A 136 -12.00 16.28 -6.24
C LEU A 136 -12.36 17.71 -5.87
N LYS A 137 -12.30 18.65 -6.83
CA LYS A 137 -12.79 20.03 -6.62
C LYS A 137 -14.25 20.05 -6.19
N LYS A 138 -15.11 19.23 -6.81
CA LYS A 138 -16.53 19.08 -6.43
C LYS A 138 -16.75 18.42 -5.07
N ILE A 139 -15.77 17.65 -4.59
CA ILE A 139 -15.82 17.00 -3.27
C ILE A 139 -15.50 18.02 -2.17
N ASN A 140 -14.70 19.05 -2.48
CA ASN A 140 -14.21 20.05 -1.54
C ASN A 140 -13.53 19.38 -0.33
N VAL A 141 -12.25 19.04 -0.49
CA VAL A 141 -11.46 18.38 0.56
C VAL A 141 -10.92 19.43 1.52
N GLY A 142 -11.24 19.30 2.80
CA GLY A 142 -10.68 20.11 3.88
C GLY A 142 -9.49 19.42 4.52
N VAL A 143 -8.55 20.19 5.05
CA VAL A 143 -7.41 19.71 5.82
C VAL A 143 -7.37 20.43 7.16
N TYR A 144 -7.44 19.67 8.24
CA TYR A 144 -7.18 20.13 9.59
C TYR A 144 -5.94 19.39 10.12
N ALA A 145 -4.88 20.12 10.42
CA ALA A 145 -3.66 19.54 10.96
C ALA A 145 -2.98 20.51 11.93
N GLU A 146 -2.42 19.99 13.02
CA GLU A 146 -1.62 20.81 13.94
C GLU A 146 -0.33 21.32 13.26
N LYS A 147 0.26 20.46 12.41
CA LYS A 147 1.43 20.76 11.57
C LYS A 147 1.10 20.48 10.11
N ASP A 148 0.89 21.54 9.34
CA ASP A 148 0.43 21.44 7.95
C ASP A 148 1.46 20.85 6.97
N GLY A 149 2.76 20.88 7.30
CA GLY A 149 3.86 20.64 6.34
C GLY A 149 3.74 19.36 5.54
N ASP A 150 3.69 18.21 6.22
CA ASP A 150 3.75 16.90 5.55
C ASP A 150 2.48 16.59 4.76
N ILE A 151 1.30 16.89 5.32
CA ILE A 151 0.02 16.65 4.64
C ILE A 151 -0.15 17.59 3.44
N LYS A 152 0.24 18.86 3.56
CA LYS A 152 0.22 19.81 2.45
C LYS A 152 1.11 19.33 1.31
N MET A 153 2.37 19.03 1.60
CA MET A 153 3.33 18.54 0.59
C MET A 153 2.82 17.26 -0.08
N PHE A 154 2.24 16.34 0.69
CA PHE A 154 1.65 15.13 0.16
C PHE A 154 0.48 15.40 -0.80
N LEU A 155 -0.46 16.26 -0.43
CA LEU A 155 -1.63 16.57 -1.25
C LEU A 155 -1.25 17.35 -2.52
N GLU A 156 -0.31 18.30 -2.41
CA GLU A 156 0.24 19.04 -3.54
C GLU A 156 0.97 18.10 -4.51
N ALA A 157 1.86 17.24 -4.01
CA ALA A 157 2.55 16.23 -4.82
C ALA A 157 1.60 15.23 -5.48
N SER A 158 0.44 14.97 -4.84
CA SER A 158 -0.60 14.09 -5.35
C SER A 158 -1.57 14.80 -6.32
N GLY A 159 -1.48 16.13 -6.48
CA GLY A 159 -2.42 16.91 -7.28
C GLY A 159 -3.85 16.94 -6.72
N ILE A 160 -4.01 16.73 -5.41
CA ILE A 160 -5.32 16.71 -4.74
C ILE A 160 -5.64 18.16 -4.32
N PRO A 161 -6.70 18.79 -4.87
CA PRO A 161 -7.12 20.11 -4.42
C PRO A 161 -7.69 20.03 -3.01
N PHE A 162 -7.25 20.94 -2.13
CA PHE A 162 -7.71 21.01 -0.75
C PHE A 162 -7.82 22.47 -0.28
N GLN A 163 -8.54 22.68 0.81
CA GLN A 163 -8.57 23.92 1.57
C GLN A 163 -8.12 23.66 3.01
N LYS A 164 -7.35 24.59 3.58
CA LYS A 164 -7.05 24.55 5.01
C LYS A 164 -8.33 24.83 5.80
N VAL A 165 -8.49 24.15 6.92
CA VAL A 165 -9.60 24.28 7.86
C VAL A 165 -8.99 24.61 9.21
N ASP A 166 -9.24 25.81 9.72
CA ASP A 166 -8.78 26.23 11.04
C ASP A 166 -9.77 25.78 12.14
N GLU A 167 -11.07 25.86 11.86
CA GLU A 167 -12.15 25.37 12.72
C GLU A 167 -12.98 24.31 12.02
N ILE A 168 -13.02 23.09 12.57
CA ILE A 168 -13.69 21.96 11.93
C ILE A 168 -15.22 22.10 11.89
N SER A 169 -15.79 22.86 12.83
CA SER A 169 -17.21 23.18 12.95
C SER A 169 -17.78 23.88 11.70
N ASP A 170 -16.96 24.69 11.04
CA ASP A 170 -17.30 25.56 9.92
C ASP A 170 -17.12 24.88 8.55
N PHE A 171 -16.50 23.72 8.52
CA PHE A 171 -16.23 23.02 7.28
C PHE A 171 -17.51 22.47 6.62
N LYS A 172 -17.72 22.83 5.35
CA LYS A 172 -18.90 22.47 4.54
C LYS A 172 -18.57 21.57 3.34
N GLY A 173 -17.39 20.98 3.29
CA GLY A 173 -17.00 20.05 2.22
C GLY A 173 -17.48 18.61 2.48
N LYS A 174 -17.14 17.68 1.59
CA LYS A 174 -17.55 16.26 1.74
C LYS A 174 -16.53 15.40 2.47
N TRP A 175 -15.26 15.80 2.45
CA TRP A 175 -14.18 15.07 3.12
C TRP A 175 -13.32 16.03 3.92
N LEU A 176 -13.15 15.75 5.21
CA LEU A 176 -12.15 16.37 6.06
C LEU A 176 -10.99 15.38 6.27
N LEU A 177 -9.78 15.82 5.93
CA LEU A 177 -8.56 15.12 6.28
C LEU A 177 -8.04 15.69 7.60
N VAL A 178 -7.74 14.81 8.54
CA VAL A 178 -7.21 15.15 9.85
C VAL A 178 -5.83 14.52 9.98
N ALA A 179 -4.79 15.28 10.30
CA ALA A 179 -3.43 14.75 10.42
C ALA A 179 -2.67 15.35 11.60
N GLY A 180 -1.75 14.57 12.17
CA GLY A 180 -0.89 15.00 13.26
C GLY A 180 -1.64 15.32 14.55
N ILE A 181 -2.72 14.59 14.83
CA ILE A 181 -3.52 14.76 16.05
C ILE A 181 -3.18 13.66 17.07
N ASP A 182 -3.12 14.03 18.35
CA ASP A 182 -3.12 13.11 19.48
C ASP A 182 -4.44 13.27 20.26
N PHE A 183 -5.19 12.18 20.44
CA PHE A 183 -6.46 12.23 21.19
C PHE A 183 -6.24 12.34 22.70
N GLU A 184 -5.01 12.12 23.18
CA GLU A 184 -4.65 12.36 24.59
C GLU A 184 -4.62 13.86 24.91
N ASP A 185 -4.22 14.70 23.95
CA ASP A 185 -4.04 16.14 24.12
C ASP A 185 -5.27 16.98 23.69
N MET A 186 -6.23 16.37 22.99
CA MET A 186 -7.38 17.07 22.39
C MET A 186 -8.72 16.57 22.94
N GLU A 187 -9.02 16.95 24.18
CA GLU A 187 -10.28 16.58 24.83
C GLU A 187 -11.50 17.09 24.03
N GLY A 188 -12.47 16.21 23.78
CA GLY A 188 -13.73 16.54 23.09
C GLY A 188 -13.63 16.64 21.57
N PHE A 189 -12.45 16.52 20.97
CA PHE A 189 -12.26 16.56 19.52
C PHE A 189 -12.99 15.41 18.80
N ASP A 190 -13.12 14.26 19.46
CA ASP A 190 -13.93 13.13 18.99
C ASP A 190 -15.41 13.52 18.77
N LYS A 191 -16.00 14.27 19.70
CA LYS A 191 -17.39 14.77 19.60
C LYS A 191 -17.56 15.75 18.44
N GLU A 192 -16.58 16.61 18.20
CA GLU A 192 -16.62 17.56 17.10
C GLU A 192 -16.57 16.85 15.74
N LEU A 193 -15.69 15.85 15.59
CA LEU A 193 -15.61 15.03 14.37
C LEU A 193 -16.91 14.26 14.12
N LEU A 194 -17.52 13.70 15.16
CA LEU A 194 -18.81 13.02 15.06
C LEU A 194 -19.95 13.97 14.71
N THR A 195 -19.95 15.19 15.25
CA THR A 195 -20.91 16.24 14.88
C THR A 195 -20.78 16.60 13.41
N LEU A 196 -19.56 16.69 12.89
CA LEU A 196 -19.30 16.93 11.48
C LEU A 196 -19.79 15.78 10.59
N MET A 197 -19.63 14.53 11.04
CA MET A 197 -20.23 13.37 10.38
C MET A 197 -21.75 13.43 10.32
N ASP A 198 -22.40 13.90 11.39
CA ASP A 198 -23.86 14.05 11.41
C ASP A 198 -24.37 15.09 10.40
N LYS A 199 -23.53 16.07 10.02
CA LYS A 199 -23.76 17.00 8.90
C LYS A 199 -23.49 16.37 7.52
N GLY A 200 -23.08 15.11 7.46
CA GLY A 200 -22.85 14.37 6.21
C GLY A 200 -21.41 14.43 5.69
N VAL A 201 -20.47 14.99 6.45
CA VAL A 201 -19.05 15.07 6.09
C VAL A 201 -18.35 13.76 6.44
N SER A 202 -17.55 13.22 5.52
CA SER A 202 -16.69 12.09 5.84
C SER A 202 -15.35 12.59 6.39
N VAL A 203 -14.79 11.90 7.36
CA VAL A 203 -13.52 12.24 8.02
C VAL A 203 -12.52 11.13 7.74
N LEU A 204 -11.30 11.48 7.34
CA LEU A 204 -10.18 10.55 7.24
C LEU A 204 -9.04 11.07 8.12
N ILE A 205 -8.76 10.34 9.18
CA ILE A 205 -7.67 10.63 10.11
C ILE A 205 -6.44 9.86 9.64
N LEU A 206 -5.40 10.59 9.25
CA LEU A 206 -4.12 10.08 8.79
C LEU A 206 -3.16 10.05 9.98
N ALA A 207 -2.87 8.84 10.47
CA ALA A 207 -2.10 8.64 11.68
C ALA A 207 -0.61 8.53 11.36
N THR A 208 0.18 9.50 11.81
CA THR A 208 1.64 9.32 11.89
C THR A 208 2.04 8.69 13.22
N GLU A 209 1.48 9.07 14.39
CA GLU A 209 1.72 8.40 15.70
C GLU A 209 0.60 8.68 16.75
N MET A 210 -0.67 8.49 16.41
CA MET A 210 -1.79 8.82 17.33
C MET A 210 -1.78 7.99 18.63
N LYS A 211 -2.07 8.64 19.76
CA LYS A 211 -2.41 8.04 21.04
C LYS A 211 -3.78 8.52 21.53
N GLY A 212 -4.15 8.10 22.73
CA GLY A 212 -5.40 8.47 23.37
C GLY A 212 -6.59 7.58 22.99
N LEU A 213 -7.76 8.02 23.45
CA LEU A 213 -9.02 7.29 23.37
C LEU A 213 -10.01 8.09 22.54
N PHE A 214 -10.50 7.52 21.44
CA PHE A 214 -11.62 8.08 20.70
C PHE A 214 -12.91 7.41 21.13
N THR A 215 -13.88 8.16 21.63
CA THR A 215 -15.14 7.60 22.12
C THR A 215 -16.20 7.60 21.02
N ILE A 216 -16.95 6.50 20.90
CA ILE A 216 -18.08 6.39 19.97
C ILE A 216 -19.37 6.38 20.80
N PRO A 217 -20.00 7.54 21.02
CA PRO A 217 -21.07 7.72 22.00
C PRO A 217 -22.37 7.00 21.63
N ASP A 218 -22.60 6.68 20.35
CA ASP A 218 -23.79 5.98 19.90
C ASP A 218 -23.46 4.71 19.09
N ALA A 219 -24.21 3.63 19.35
CA ALA A 219 -24.15 2.40 18.57
C ALA A 219 -25.03 2.45 17.32
N SER A 220 -25.43 3.65 16.87
CA SER A 220 -26.37 3.80 15.73
C SER A 220 -25.69 3.57 14.38
N GLY A 221 -24.37 3.70 14.34
CA GLY A 221 -23.55 3.40 13.18
C GLY A 221 -22.99 1.99 13.15
N ARG A 222 -22.27 1.70 12.07
CA ARG A 222 -21.56 0.44 11.87
C ARG A 222 -20.07 0.66 12.04
N LEU A 223 -19.47 -0.01 13.02
CA LEU A 223 -18.03 0.00 13.25
C LEU A 223 -17.38 -1.23 12.64
N GLU A 224 -16.35 -1.01 11.82
CA GLU A 224 -15.58 -2.07 11.18
C GLU A 224 -14.09 -1.96 11.50
N PHE A 225 -13.53 -3.06 11.96
CA PHE A 225 -12.11 -3.20 12.23
C PHE A 225 -11.44 -3.97 11.10
N LEU A 226 -10.66 -3.26 10.30
CA LEU A 226 -10.01 -3.82 9.13
C LEU A 226 -8.50 -3.76 9.33
N GLY A 227 -7.85 -4.87 9.02
CA GLY A 227 -6.40 -4.85 8.83
C GLY A 227 -6.08 -4.43 7.40
N ARG A 228 -5.16 -5.18 6.81
CA ARG A 228 -4.73 -5.04 5.43
C ARG A 228 -5.83 -5.31 4.40
N ASP A 229 -6.87 -6.05 4.79
CA ASP A 229 -7.96 -6.39 3.88
C ASP A 229 -8.79 -5.18 3.42
N CYS A 230 -8.69 -4.05 4.12
CA CYS A 230 -9.30 -2.81 3.64
C CYS A 230 -8.75 -2.38 2.27
N ILE A 231 -7.46 -2.63 1.98
CA ILE A 231 -6.84 -2.24 0.70
C ILE A 231 -7.58 -2.88 -0.47
N LYS A 232 -7.92 -4.18 -0.35
CA LYS A 232 -8.70 -4.93 -1.36
C LYS A 232 -10.06 -4.31 -1.65
N ARG A 233 -10.68 -3.65 -0.66
CA ARG A 233 -12.00 -3.02 -0.78
C ARG A 233 -11.95 -1.80 -1.69
N TYR A 234 -10.85 -1.04 -1.65
CA TYR A 234 -10.69 0.17 -2.45
C TYR A 234 -10.09 -0.12 -3.82
N GLU A 235 -9.12 -1.03 -3.89
CA GLU A 235 -8.47 -1.37 -5.15
C GLU A 235 -7.76 -2.73 -5.07
N LYS A 236 -8.20 -3.68 -5.89
CA LYS A 236 -7.62 -5.03 -5.92
C LYS A 236 -6.15 -5.01 -6.36
N LEU A 237 -5.78 -4.07 -7.25
CA LEU A 237 -4.39 -3.92 -7.71
C LEU A 237 -3.42 -3.62 -6.55
N LEU A 238 -3.88 -2.94 -5.50
CA LEU A 238 -3.05 -2.58 -4.35
C LEU A 238 -2.75 -3.76 -3.43
N ASN A 239 -3.52 -4.85 -3.52
CA ASN A 239 -3.33 -6.03 -2.69
C ASN A 239 -2.12 -6.88 -3.10
N ASP A 240 -1.75 -6.83 -4.38
CA ASP A 240 -0.62 -7.60 -4.92
C ASP A 240 0.73 -6.89 -4.65
N LEU A 241 0.70 -5.70 -4.07
CA LEU A 241 1.85 -4.82 -3.92
C LEU A 241 2.49 -4.94 -2.54
N TYR A 242 3.81 -4.69 -2.51
CA TYR A 242 4.69 -4.71 -1.33
C TYR A 242 4.13 -3.94 -0.13
N TRP A 243 3.27 -2.96 -0.39
CA TRP A 243 2.65 -2.09 0.59
C TRP A 243 1.96 -2.81 1.74
N ALA A 244 1.25 -3.91 1.46
CA ALA A 244 0.60 -4.72 2.50
C ALA A 244 1.58 -5.57 3.33
N LYS A 245 2.82 -5.74 2.89
CA LYS A 245 3.82 -6.61 3.54
C LYS A 245 4.83 -5.82 4.39
N ASN A 246 4.99 -4.53 4.13
CA ASN A 246 5.93 -3.69 4.87
C ASN A 246 5.37 -3.30 6.25
N LYS A 247 5.85 -3.95 7.32
CA LYS A 247 5.42 -3.64 8.70
C LYS A 247 5.75 -2.21 9.13
N LYS A 248 6.77 -1.57 8.53
CA LYS A 248 7.15 -0.18 8.86
C LYS A 248 6.12 0.86 8.42
N MET A 249 5.20 0.46 7.52
CA MET A 249 4.09 1.30 7.08
C MET A 249 3.04 1.53 8.16
N VAL A 250 2.89 0.62 9.13
CA VAL A 250 1.87 0.78 10.17
C VAL A 250 2.48 1.55 11.31
N LYS A 251 1.97 2.75 11.58
CA LYS A 251 2.48 3.62 12.63
C LYS A 251 1.59 3.71 13.86
N SER A 252 0.28 3.59 13.67
CA SER A 252 -0.68 3.54 14.76
C SER A 252 -1.68 2.42 14.52
N LYS A 253 -2.19 1.87 15.61
CA LYS A 253 -3.24 0.86 15.62
C LYS A 253 -4.26 1.20 16.69
N GLY A 254 -5.53 1.06 16.36
CA GLY A 254 -6.61 1.18 17.33
C GLY A 254 -7.00 -0.19 17.88
N LEU A 255 -7.24 -0.25 19.18
CA LEU A 255 -7.83 -1.40 19.87
C LEU A 255 -9.21 -1.00 20.39
N LEU A 256 -10.22 -1.86 20.19
CA LEU A 256 -11.53 -1.65 20.77
C LEU A 256 -11.45 -1.79 22.29
N LYS A 257 -11.89 -0.77 23.00
CA LYS A 257 -11.90 -0.70 24.47
C LYS A 257 -13.34 -0.52 24.95
N PRO A 258 -13.90 -1.47 25.71
CA PRO A 258 -15.20 -1.25 26.34
C PRO A 258 -15.06 -0.15 27.41
N LEU A 259 -16.06 0.71 27.48
CA LEU A 259 -16.24 1.73 28.52
C LEU A 259 -17.61 1.50 29.16
N ASP A 260 -17.89 2.12 30.30
CA ASP A 260 -19.08 1.79 31.12
C ASP A 260 -20.40 1.84 30.31
N ASP A 261 -20.60 2.88 29.51
CA ASP A 261 -21.83 3.10 28.71
C ASP A 261 -21.58 3.16 27.20
N THR A 262 -20.36 2.92 26.75
CA THR A 262 -19.95 3.19 25.37
C THR A 262 -18.75 2.34 24.95
N VAL A 263 -18.31 2.51 23.71
CA VAL A 263 -17.11 1.87 23.19
C VAL A 263 -16.12 2.94 22.75
N GLY A 264 -14.86 2.74 23.12
CA GLY A 264 -13.76 3.57 22.69
C GLY A 264 -12.82 2.82 21.75
N ILE A 265 -12.03 3.58 21.02
CA ILE A 265 -10.88 3.06 20.28
C ILE A 265 -9.63 3.66 20.91
N GLU A 266 -8.81 2.81 21.53
CA GLU A 266 -7.54 3.19 22.12
C GLU A 266 -6.43 3.08 21.07
N PHE A 267 -5.78 4.20 20.77
CA PHE A 267 -4.71 4.27 19.78
C PHE A 267 -3.34 4.15 20.44
N SER A 268 -2.45 3.39 19.81
CA SER A 268 -1.02 3.36 20.15
C SER A 268 -0.21 2.72 19.03
N SER A 269 1.08 3.07 18.96
CA SER A 269 2.05 2.49 18.02
C SER A 269 2.45 1.04 18.39
N THR A 270 2.28 0.63 19.64
CA THR A 270 2.68 -0.69 20.15
C THR A 270 1.52 -1.69 20.23
N ASN A 271 0.28 -1.23 20.06
CA ASN A 271 -0.90 -2.07 20.20
C ASN A 271 -0.94 -3.24 19.20
N LYS A 272 -1.60 -4.34 19.57
CA LYS A 272 -1.94 -5.46 18.67
C LYS A 272 -3.25 -5.22 17.90
N GLY A 273 -3.66 -3.97 17.76
CA GLY A 273 -4.93 -3.57 17.15
C GLY A 273 -4.91 -3.52 15.61
N TRP A 274 -5.89 -2.80 15.08
CA TRP A 274 -6.15 -2.65 13.65
C TRP A 274 -5.58 -1.35 13.11
N SER A 275 -4.99 -1.42 11.91
CA SER A 275 -4.44 -0.25 11.20
C SER A 275 -5.48 0.48 10.36
N TRP A 276 -6.70 -0.05 10.25
CA TRP A 276 -7.81 0.61 9.58
C TRP A 276 -9.09 0.41 10.37
N ILE A 277 -9.71 1.48 10.84
CA ILE A 277 -10.98 1.40 11.55
C ILE A 277 -11.95 2.34 10.87
N GLU A 278 -13.12 1.84 10.51
CA GLU A 278 -14.12 2.61 9.77
C GLU A 278 -15.43 2.62 10.55
N TYR A 279 -15.85 3.80 10.99
CA TYR A 279 -17.17 4.05 11.55
C TYR A 279 -18.06 4.66 10.48
N ARG A 280 -19.21 4.03 10.21
CA ARG A 280 -20.19 4.50 9.21
C ARG A 280 -21.48 4.92 9.89
N LYS A 281 -21.92 6.14 9.61
CA LYS A 281 -23.21 6.68 10.09
C LYS A 281 -23.89 7.41 8.93
N LYS A 282 -25.10 6.98 8.56
CA LYS A 282 -25.85 7.51 7.40
C LYS A 282 -24.99 7.45 6.11
N LYS A 283 -24.72 8.60 5.49
CA LYS A 283 -23.90 8.74 4.27
C LYS A 283 -22.44 9.13 4.56
N ALA A 284 -22.11 9.37 5.83
CA ALA A 284 -20.78 9.79 6.27
C ALA A 284 -19.99 8.60 6.81
N ARG A 285 -18.66 8.75 6.76
CA ARG A 285 -17.70 7.76 7.24
C ARG A 285 -16.60 8.47 8.00
N LEU A 286 -16.20 7.93 9.14
CA LEU A 286 -14.98 8.31 9.81
C LEU A 286 -14.01 7.15 9.74
N ILE A 287 -12.83 7.42 9.22
CA ILE A 287 -11.81 6.43 8.94
C ILE A 287 -10.57 6.81 9.72
N PHE A 288 -10.08 5.87 10.52
CA PHE A 288 -8.73 5.90 11.06
C PHE A 288 -7.82 5.12 10.14
N CYS A 289 -6.82 5.79 9.57
CA CYS A 289 -5.78 5.20 8.75
C CYS A 289 -4.46 5.19 9.52
N GLY A 290 -4.15 4.05 10.13
CA GLY A 290 -2.90 3.76 10.83
C GLY A 290 -1.67 3.59 9.95
N TRP A 291 -1.81 3.76 8.63
CA TRP A 291 -0.72 3.66 7.67
C TRP A 291 -0.04 4.99 7.40
N ASP A 292 1.27 4.94 7.25
CA ASP A 292 2.14 6.07 6.95
C ASP A 292 2.02 6.52 5.49
N LEU A 293 0.87 7.10 5.12
CA LEU A 293 0.67 7.64 3.79
C LEU A 293 1.58 8.86 3.54
N LEU A 294 1.80 9.66 4.59
CA LEU A 294 2.56 10.91 4.53
C LEU A 294 4.08 10.69 4.43
N GLY A 295 4.62 9.66 5.08
CA GLY A 295 6.05 9.35 5.01
C GLY A 295 6.48 8.60 3.75
N THR A 296 5.55 7.99 3.01
CA THR A 296 5.89 7.05 1.92
C THR A 296 5.49 7.47 0.51
N TYR A 297 4.82 8.61 0.34
CA TYR A 297 4.37 9.07 -0.99
C TYR A 297 5.52 9.41 -1.95
N GLN A 298 6.70 9.77 -1.43
CA GLN A 298 7.86 10.09 -2.25
C GLN A 298 8.50 8.81 -2.83
N GLU A 299 8.47 7.72 -2.07
CA GLU A 299 9.05 6.43 -2.46
C GLU A 299 8.16 5.69 -3.48
N SER A 300 6.84 5.87 -3.41
CA SER A 300 5.90 5.12 -4.23
C SER A 300 4.61 5.88 -4.53
N PRO A 301 4.02 5.72 -5.74
CA PRO A 301 2.72 6.30 -6.08
C PRO A 301 1.54 5.74 -5.27
N LEU A 302 1.75 4.69 -4.47
CA LEU A 302 0.68 3.93 -3.85
C LEU A 302 -0.07 4.71 -2.77
N ALA A 303 0.61 5.49 -1.95
CA ALA A 303 -0.03 6.30 -0.92
C ALA A 303 -1.01 7.31 -1.54
N SER A 304 -0.54 8.07 -2.53
CA SER A 304 -1.35 9.03 -3.29
C SER A 304 -2.52 8.35 -4.02
N TYR A 305 -2.25 7.25 -4.72
CA TYR A 305 -3.27 6.53 -5.47
C TYR A 305 -4.33 5.91 -4.56
N PHE A 306 -3.94 5.37 -3.42
CA PHE A 306 -4.89 4.84 -2.44
C PHE A 306 -5.74 5.93 -1.81
N LEU A 307 -5.14 7.05 -1.39
CA LEU A 307 -5.90 8.18 -0.87
C LEU A 307 -6.94 8.64 -1.90
N LEU A 308 -6.54 8.76 -3.16
CA LEU A 308 -7.46 9.10 -4.26
C LEU A 308 -8.62 8.11 -4.35
N LYS A 309 -8.36 6.80 -4.25
CA LYS A 309 -9.42 5.79 -4.24
C LYS A 309 -10.33 5.93 -3.03
N VAL A 310 -9.80 6.22 -1.85
CA VAL A 310 -10.62 6.44 -0.64
C VAL A 310 -11.56 7.63 -0.84
N LEU A 311 -11.03 8.78 -1.25
CA LEU A 311 -11.79 10.03 -1.44
C LEU A 311 -12.85 9.92 -2.52
N THR A 312 -12.56 9.17 -3.58
CA THR A 312 -13.46 9.01 -4.73
C THR A 312 -14.33 7.76 -4.68
N ASN A 313 -14.20 6.92 -3.64
CA ASN A 313 -15.05 5.74 -3.52
C ASN A 313 -16.48 6.16 -3.21
N LYS A 314 -17.42 5.82 -4.10
CA LYS A 314 -18.85 6.01 -3.81
C LYS A 314 -19.20 5.05 -2.67
N SER A 315 -19.74 5.56 -1.57
CA SER A 315 -20.37 4.67 -0.59
C SER A 315 -21.45 3.91 -1.33
N LYS A 316 -21.29 2.59 -1.46
CA LYS A 316 -22.37 1.72 -1.89
C LYS A 316 -23.44 1.68 -0.80
#